data_AF-A0A2U1JVS6-F1
#
_entry.id   AF-A0A2U1JVS6-F1
#
_cell.length_a   1.000
_cell.length_b   1.000
_cell.length_c   1.000
_cell.angle_alpha   90.00
_cell.angle_beta   90.00
_cell.angle_gamma   90.00
#
_symmetry.space_group_name_H-M   'P 1'
#
loop_
_entity.id
_entity.type
_entity.pdbx_description
1 polymer ?
#
loop_
_entity_poly.entity_id
_entity_poly.type
_entity_poly.pdbx_seq_one_letter_code
_entity_poly.pdbx_strand_id
1 'polypeptide(L)'
;MKNFKAGFFLYAGALILCLIVFFYFFISNADDSTWRLSVASPIQYSETINVQDEEVTIFGSQKNVGEENAIEYTLIKANRFGFKQSYETFIVKGDQPFFEHTFTNIPNGSDYQIKIYNYSRCFCEGELFYLENGRAPNK
;
A
#
# COMPACT_ATOMS: atom_id res chain seq x y z
N MET A 1 30.60 -18.87 -38.64
CA MET A 1 29.91 -17.74 -37.95
C MET A 1 28.43 -18.05 -37.75
N LYS A 2 28.03 -18.81 -36.70
CA LYS A 2 26.61 -19.03 -36.36
C LYS A 2 26.29 -18.94 -34.85
N ASN A 3 27.29 -18.85 -33.98
CA ASN A 3 27.09 -18.93 -32.52
C ASN A 3 26.99 -17.57 -31.80
N PHE A 4 27.11 -16.45 -32.53
CA PHE A 4 27.17 -15.13 -31.90
C PHE A 4 25.79 -14.54 -31.59
N LYS A 5 24.72 -15.03 -32.25
CA LYS A 5 23.36 -14.49 -32.06
C LYS A 5 22.66 -15.02 -30.80
N ALA A 6 22.91 -16.27 -30.41
CA ALA A 6 22.21 -16.89 -29.27
C ALA A 6 22.62 -16.29 -27.90
N GLY A 7 23.89 -15.90 -27.73
CA GLY A 7 24.37 -15.27 -26.49
C GLY A 7 23.79 -13.88 -26.22
N PHE A 8 23.50 -13.12 -27.28
CA PHE A 8 22.96 -11.77 -27.18
C PHE A 8 21.51 -11.74 -26.68
N PHE A 9 20.68 -12.70 -27.10
CA PHE A 9 19.29 -12.82 -26.64
C PHE A 9 19.18 -13.23 -25.17
N LEU A 10 20.07 -14.11 -24.69
CA LEU A 10 20.14 -14.48 -23.28
C LEU A 10 20.55 -13.30 -22.39
N TYR A 11 21.51 -12.49 -22.85
CA TYR A 11 21.94 -11.29 -22.14
C TYR A 11 20.84 -10.23 -22.06
N ALA A 12 20.14 -9.99 -23.17
CA ALA A 12 19.02 -9.04 -23.21
C ALA A 12 17.86 -9.47 -22.31
N GLY A 13 17.51 -10.76 -22.31
CA GLY A 13 16.48 -11.31 -21.43
C GLY A 13 16.82 -11.21 -19.95
N ALA A 14 18.06 -11.53 -19.57
CA ALA A 14 18.53 -11.39 -18.18
C ALA A 14 18.57 -9.93 -17.73
N LEU A 15 18.92 -8.99 -18.62
CA LEU A 15 18.99 -7.57 -18.31
C LEU A 15 17.58 -6.97 -18.15
N ILE A 16 16.61 -7.39 -18.96
CA ILE A 16 15.19 -7.03 -18.78
C ILE A 16 14.65 -7.58 -17.46
N LEU A 17 14.95 -8.85 -17.12
CA LEU A 17 14.52 -9.44 -15.85
C LEU A 17 15.16 -8.71 -14.65
N CYS A 18 16.45 -8.38 -14.72
CA CYS A 18 17.13 -7.57 -13.71
C CYS A 18 16.51 -6.20 -13.58
N LEU A 19 16.15 -5.53 -14.68
CA LEU A 19 15.46 -4.25 -14.64
C LEU A 19 14.08 -4.40 -13.98
N ILE A 20 13.30 -5.43 -14.33
CA ILE A 20 11.99 -5.68 -13.70
C ILE A 20 12.13 -5.90 -12.19
N VAL A 21 13.08 -6.74 -11.75
CA VAL A 21 13.34 -7.00 -10.33
C VAL A 21 13.86 -5.74 -9.62
N PHE A 22 14.75 -4.99 -10.27
CA PHE A 22 15.30 -3.74 -9.73
C PHE A 22 14.22 -2.65 -9.61
N PHE A 23 13.34 -2.51 -10.60
CA PHE A 23 12.18 -1.61 -10.53
C PHE A 23 11.18 -2.08 -9.47
N TYR A 24 10.93 -3.39 -9.34
CA TYR A 24 10.09 -3.94 -8.27
C TYR A 24 10.66 -3.62 -6.87
N PHE A 25 11.98 -3.73 -6.71
CA PHE A 25 12.69 -3.42 -5.47
C PHE A 25 12.74 -1.91 -5.19
N PHE A 26 12.90 -1.07 -6.22
CA PHE A 26 12.89 0.40 -6.05
C PHE A 26 11.49 0.95 -5.77
N ILE A 27 10.44 0.31 -6.29
CA ILE A 27 9.06 0.65 -5.93
C ILE A 27 8.79 0.34 -4.45
N SER A 28 9.50 -0.62 -3.84
CA SER A 28 9.31 -1.00 -2.44
C SER A 28 10.16 -0.22 -1.42
N ASN A 29 10.88 0.84 -1.84
CA ASN A 29 11.71 1.68 -0.96
C ASN A 29 11.24 3.14 -0.93
N ALA A 30 9.99 3.40 -1.31
CA ALA A 30 9.38 4.70 -1.11
C ALA A 30 9.08 4.86 0.38
N ASP A 31 9.36 6.04 0.96
CA ASP A 31 9.01 6.45 2.34
C ASP A 31 7.81 5.65 2.86
N ASP A 32 7.89 5.01 4.04
CA ASP A 32 6.89 4.03 4.51
C ASP A 32 5.44 4.56 4.59
N SER A 33 5.28 5.89 4.49
CA SER A 33 4.00 6.57 4.35
C SER A 33 3.43 6.60 2.92
N THR A 34 4.17 6.20 1.89
CA THR A 34 3.74 6.30 0.48
C THR A 34 3.26 4.95 -0.04
N TRP A 35 2.19 4.96 -0.82
CA TRP A 35 1.64 3.75 -1.43
C TRP A 35 1.42 3.92 -2.92
N ARG A 36 1.56 2.81 -3.65
CA ARG A 36 1.41 2.76 -5.11
C ARG A 36 0.74 1.48 -5.53
N LEU A 37 -0.40 1.60 -6.21
CA LEU A 37 -1.22 0.50 -6.67
C LEU A 37 -1.30 0.50 -8.21
N SER A 38 -1.37 -0.70 -8.77
CA SER A 38 -1.55 -0.91 -10.21
C SER A 38 -2.42 -2.14 -10.47
N VAL A 39 -2.74 -2.40 -11.75
CA VAL A 39 -3.43 -3.65 -12.16
C VAL A 39 -2.69 -4.89 -11.64
N ALA A 40 -1.36 -4.89 -11.70
CA ALA A 40 -0.52 -6.04 -11.34
C ALA A 40 -0.28 -6.15 -9.82
N SER A 41 -0.44 -5.05 -9.09
CA SER A 41 -0.29 -5.00 -7.64
C SER A 41 -1.40 -4.13 -7.05
N PRO A 42 -2.62 -4.68 -6.90
CA PRO A 42 -3.78 -3.90 -6.50
C PRO A 42 -3.89 -3.73 -4.98
N ILE A 43 -3.00 -4.34 -4.19
CA ILE A 43 -3.01 -4.32 -2.72
C ILE A 43 -1.66 -3.84 -2.19
N GLN A 44 -1.69 -2.97 -1.18
CA GLN A 44 -0.55 -2.65 -0.31
C GLN A 44 -1.01 -2.69 1.15
N TYR A 45 -0.08 -2.97 2.07
CA TYR A 45 -0.31 -2.90 3.50
C TYR A 45 0.60 -1.81 4.09
N SER A 46 0.07 -1.03 5.04
CA SER A 46 0.88 -0.12 5.84
C SER A 46 1.81 -0.88 6.80
N GLU A 47 2.67 -0.13 7.47
CA GLU A 47 3.33 -0.59 8.70
C GLU A 47 2.32 -0.99 9.78
N THR A 48 2.82 -1.67 10.80
CA THR A 48 2.02 -2.08 11.95
C THR A 48 1.67 -0.88 12.83
N ILE A 49 0.41 -0.80 13.20
CA ILE A 49 -0.18 0.24 14.03
C ILE A 49 -0.48 -0.36 15.41
N ASN A 50 -0.15 0.39 16.46
CA ASN A 50 -0.63 0.11 17.80
C ASN A 50 -1.92 0.88 18.07
N VAL A 51 -3.00 0.15 18.33
CA VAL A 51 -4.30 0.73 18.70
C VAL A 51 -4.30 0.97 20.20
N GLN A 52 -4.58 2.22 20.58
CA GLN A 52 -4.84 2.67 21.94
C GLN A 52 -6.17 3.44 21.94
N ASP A 53 -6.78 3.62 23.11
CA ASP A 53 -8.05 4.34 23.28
C ASP A 53 -9.21 3.85 22.38
N GLU A 54 -9.12 2.60 21.94
CA GLU A 54 -10.06 1.93 21.04
C GLU A 54 -10.29 2.63 19.68
N GLU A 55 -9.34 3.47 19.25
CA GLU A 55 -9.43 4.24 18.02
C GLU A 55 -8.11 4.32 17.24
N VAL A 56 -8.22 4.59 15.94
CA VAL A 56 -7.09 4.94 15.07
C VAL A 56 -7.56 6.01 14.09
N THR A 57 -6.90 7.17 14.11
CA THR A 57 -7.08 8.20 13.09
C THR A 57 -5.97 8.12 12.07
N ILE A 58 -6.37 8.06 10.80
CA ILE A 58 -5.46 8.12 9.66
C ILE A 58 -5.71 9.37 8.83
N PHE A 59 -4.63 9.84 8.22
CA PHE A 59 -4.59 10.96 7.30
C PHE A 59 -3.94 10.50 6.03
N GLY A 60 -4.38 11.02 4.89
CA GLY A 60 -3.73 10.65 3.65
C GLY A 60 -4.07 11.55 2.50
N SER A 61 -3.45 11.25 1.37
CA SER A 61 -3.76 11.82 0.07
C SER A 61 -3.81 10.71 -0.96
N GLN A 62 -4.52 10.93 -2.06
CA GLN A 62 -4.52 10.01 -3.18
C GLN A 62 -4.65 10.75 -4.51
N LYS A 63 -4.00 10.18 -5.51
CA LYS A 63 -4.07 10.60 -6.90
C LYS A 63 -4.36 9.37 -7.77
N ASN A 64 -5.46 9.45 -8.50
CA ASN A 64 -5.94 8.43 -9.40
C ASN A 64 -5.67 8.84 -10.85
N VAL A 65 -4.98 7.99 -11.59
CA VAL A 65 -4.78 8.24 -13.03
C VAL A 65 -6.03 7.76 -13.78
N GLY A 66 -6.93 8.70 -14.05
CA GLY A 66 -8.16 8.49 -14.82
C GLY A 66 -9.35 8.10 -13.93
N GLU A 67 -10.41 8.91 -14.00
CA GLU A 67 -11.75 8.71 -13.41
C GLU A 67 -11.85 8.54 -11.87
N GLU A 68 -13.09 8.68 -11.36
CA GLU A 68 -13.53 8.66 -9.94
C GLU A 68 -13.31 7.32 -9.21
N ASN A 69 -12.19 6.66 -9.50
CA ASN A 69 -11.87 5.33 -9.01
C ASN A 69 -11.83 5.30 -7.48
N ALA A 70 -12.32 4.19 -6.92
CA ALA A 70 -12.47 3.99 -5.51
C ALA A 70 -11.29 3.20 -4.96
N ILE A 71 -10.58 3.79 -4.01
CA ILE A 71 -9.58 3.09 -3.20
C ILE A 71 -10.23 2.73 -1.87
N GLU A 72 -10.14 1.46 -1.53
CA GLU A 72 -10.60 0.90 -0.27
C GLU A 72 -9.45 0.89 0.72
N TYR A 73 -9.72 1.38 1.93
CA TYR A 73 -8.80 1.32 3.06
C TYR A 73 -9.49 0.54 4.18
N THR A 74 -8.90 -0.58 4.57
CA THR A 74 -9.45 -1.47 5.60
C THR A 74 -8.48 -1.59 6.76
N LEU A 75 -8.95 -1.36 7.97
CA LEU A 75 -8.21 -1.73 9.17
C LEU A 75 -8.29 -3.24 9.36
N ILE A 76 -7.13 -3.88 9.37
CA ILE A 76 -6.99 -5.33 9.56
C ILE A 76 -6.07 -5.62 10.74
N LYS A 77 -6.23 -6.80 11.33
CA LYS A 77 -5.27 -7.39 12.27
C LYS A 77 -4.88 -8.77 11.82
N ALA A 78 -3.58 -9.05 11.76
CA ALA A 78 -3.10 -10.40 11.54
C ALA A 78 -3.01 -11.16 12.88
N ASN A 79 -3.54 -12.38 12.93
CA ASN A 79 -3.27 -13.25 14.07
C ASN A 79 -1.94 -14.01 13.88
N ARG A 80 -1.50 -14.69 14.95
CA ARG A 80 -0.23 -15.47 14.96
C ARG A 80 -0.11 -16.56 13.89
N PHE A 81 -1.22 -16.94 13.25
CA PHE A 81 -1.26 -17.94 12.19
C PHE A 81 -1.37 -17.31 10.80
N GLY A 82 -1.30 -15.98 10.70
CA GLY A 82 -1.38 -15.23 9.45
C GLY A 82 -2.81 -14.98 8.94
N PHE A 83 -3.86 -15.38 9.68
CA PHE A 83 -5.23 -15.03 9.30
C PHE A 83 -5.46 -13.54 9.57
N LYS A 84 -5.97 -12.83 8.56
CA LYS A 84 -6.27 -11.41 8.63
C LYS A 84 -7.74 -11.22 8.94
N GLN A 85 -8.05 -10.60 10.07
CA GLN A 85 -9.40 -10.16 10.43
C GLN A 85 -9.56 -8.70 10.00
N SER A 86 -10.62 -8.42 9.23
CA SER A 86 -11.03 -7.06 8.91
C SER A 86 -11.93 -6.50 10.01
N TYR A 87 -11.75 -5.24 10.37
CA TYR A 87 -12.56 -4.55 11.37
C TYR A 87 -13.53 -3.60 10.70
N GLU A 88 -12.99 -2.58 10.04
CA GLU A 88 -13.76 -1.53 9.38
C GLU A 88 -13.09 -1.14 8.07
N THR A 89 -13.90 -0.72 7.12
CA THR A 89 -13.49 -0.29 5.79
C THR A 89 -14.10 1.06 5.49
N PHE A 90 -13.31 1.95 4.89
CA PHE A 90 -13.82 3.16 4.25
C PHE A 90 -13.27 3.28 2.82
N ILE A 91 -13.95 4.06 1.99
CA ILE A 91 -13.66 4.19 0.57
C ILE A 91 -13.44 5.66 0.23
N VAL A 92 -12.35 5.94 -0.48
CA VAL A 92 -12.04 7.27 -1.00
C VAL A 92 -12.11 7.24 -2.52
N LYS A 93 -12.88 8.16 -3.12
CA LYS A 93 -13.10 8.22 -4.56
C LYS A 93 -12.37 9.39 -5.22
N GLY A 94 -11.80 9.13 -6.39
CA GLY A 94 -11.13 10.14 -7.22
C GLY A 94 -9.89 10.74 -6.56
N ASP A 95 -9.40 11.84 -7.10
CA ASP A 95 -8.28 12.56 -6.49
C ASP A 95 -8.71 13.18 -5.16
N GLN A 96 -7.95 12.90 -4.10
CA GLN A 96 -8.12 13.58 -2.81
C GLN A 96 -6.76 14.11 -2.36
N PRO A 97 -6.55 15.44 -2.37
CA PRO A 97 -5.31 16.01 -1.86
C PRO A 97 -5.15 15.80 -0.35
N PHE A 98 -6.26 15.58 0.37
CA PHE A 98 -6.28 15.28 1.78
C PHE A 98 -7.56 14.53 2.16
N PHE A 99 -7.45 13.51 2.99
CA PHE A 99 -8.57 12.88 3.70
C PHE A 99 -8.17 12.53 5.13
N GLU A 100 -9.17 12.43 5.99
CA GLU A 100 -9.07 11.99 7.38
C GLU A 100 -10.16 10.95 7.64
N HIS A 101 -9.81 9.86 8.32
CA HIS A 101 -10.77 8.86 8.78
C HIS A 101 -10.37 8.35 10.16
N THR A 102 -11.36 8.18 11.05
CA THR A 102 -11.15 7.60 12.38
C THR A 102 -11.91 6.29 12.49
N PHE A 103 -11.16 5.21 12.69
CA PHE A 103 -11.69 3.90 13.07
C PHE A 103 -12.00 3.90 14.56
N THR A 104 -13.18 3.42 14.96
CA THR A 104 -13.62 3.43 16.38
C THR A 104 -14.06 2.04 16.83
N ASN A 105 -14.10 1.83 18.15
CA ASN A 105 -14.45 0.54 18.76
C ASN A 105 -13.50 -0.60 18.34
N ILE A 106 -12.22 -0.26 18.16
CA ILE A 106 -11.18 -1.21 17.79
C ILE A 106 -10.51 -1.73 19.06
N PRO A 107 -10.42 -3.05 19.30
CA PRO A 107 -9.76 -3.55 20.49
C PRO A 107 -8.30 -3.07 20.59
N ASN A 108 -7.90 -2.58 21.75
CA ASN A 108 -6.51 -2.17 21.97
C ASN A 108 -5.51 -3.30 21.67
N GLY A 109 -4.33 -2.94 21.16
CA GLY A 109 -3.23 -3.88 20.94
C GLY A 109 -2.37 -3.54 19.71
N SER A 110 -1.42 -4.42 19.43
CA SER A 110 -0.47 -4.28 18.31
C SER A 110 -0.92 -5.03 17.06
N ASP A 111 -0.12 -4.95 16.01
CA ASP A 111 -0.21 -5.76 14.78
C ASP A 111 -1.43 -5.46 13.91
N TYR A 112 -1.97 -4.25 14.03
CA TYR A 112 -2.94 -3.72 13.10
C TYR A 112 -2.25 -3.16 11.86
N GLN A 113 -2.91 -3.19 10.71
CA GLN A 113 -2.40 -2.57 9.48
C GLN A 113 -3.57 -1.99 8.70
N ILE A 114 -3.30 -0.98 7.87
CA ILE A 114 -4.23 -0.53 6.84
C ILE A 114 -3.93 -1.30 5.56
N LYS A 115 -4.91 -2.09 5.12
CA LYS A 115 -4.93 -2.69 3.78
C LYS A 115 -5.51 -1.67 2.81
N ILE A 116 -4.70 -1.24 1.85
CA ILE A 116 -5.10 -0.33 0.77
C ILE A 116 -5.35 -1.18 -0.47
N TYR A 117 -6.55 -1.10 -1.04
CA TYR A 117 -6.98 -1.93 -2.16
C TYR A 117 -7.60 -1.11 -3.29
N ASN A 118 -7.13 -1.38 -4.52
CA ASN A 118 -7.64 -0.77 -5.73
C ASN A 118 -8.62 -1.72 -6.46
N TYR A 119 -9.91 -1.43 -6.37
CA TYR A 119 -10.95 -2.17 -7.11
C TYR A 119 -10.92 -1.91 -8.62
N SER A 120 -10.58 -0.69 -9.00
CA SER A 120 -10.68 -0.19 -10.35
C SER A 120 -9.56 -0.63 -11.28
N ARG A 121 -8.53 -1.31 -10.75
CA ARG A 121 -7.36 -1.81 -11.50
C ARG A 121 -6.73 -0.71 -12.36
N CYS A 122 -6.60 0.48 -11.82
CA CYS A 122 -5.89 1.60 -12.46
C CYS A 122 -4.57 1.86 -11.74
N PHE A 123 -3.77 2.80 -12.26
CA PHE A 123 -2.61 3.28 -11.52
C PHE A 123 -3.07 4.34 -10.53
N CYS A 124 -2.77 4.11 -9.25
CA CYS A 124 -3.11 5.01 -8.16
C CYS A 124 -1.91 5.12 -7.22
N GLU A 125 -1.68 6.30 -6.68
CA GLU A 125 -0.67 6.51 -5.66
C GLU A 125 -1.17 7.48 -4.61
N GLY A 126 -0.53 7.47 -3.45
CA GLY A 126 -0.87 8.39 -2.39
C GLY A 126 0.04 8.26 -1.20
N GLU A 127 -0.35 8.98 -0.16
CA GLU A 127 0.33 8.98 1.13
C GLU A 127 -0.65 8.62 2.23
N LEU A 128 -0.15 7.99 3.28
CA LEU A 128 -0.90 7.55 4.43
C LEU A 128 -0.05 7.74 5.69
N PHE A 129 -0.64 8.39 6.67
CA PHE A 129 -0.09 8.65 7.99
C PHE A 129 -1.14 8.28 9.03
N TYR A 130 -0.71 7.95 10.24
CA TYR A 130 -1.62 7.65 11.36
C TYR A 130 -1.11 8.32 12.63
N LEU A 131 -2.02 8.67 13.53
CA LEU A 131 -1.63 9.19 14.84
C LEU A 131 -1.50 8.03 15.83
N GLU A 132 -0.35 7.93 16.49
CA GLU A 132 -0.20 7.11 17.68
C GLU A 132 -0.36 8.03 18.89
N ASN A 133 -1.40 7.81 19.71
CA ASN A 133 -1.65 8.57 20.95
C ASN A 133 -1.77 10.09 20.72
N GLY A 134 -2.44 10.49 19.63
CA GLY A 134 -2.61 11.90 19.26
C GLY A 134 -1.32 12.59 18.79
N ARG A 135 -0.27 11.83 18.45
CA ARG A 135 0.97 12.36 17.87
C ARG A 135 1.29 11.64 16.57
N ALA A 136 1.85 12.37 15.60
CA ALA A 136 2.38 11.76 14.39
C ALA A 136 3.50 10.77 14.78
N PRO A 137 3.70 9.68 14.02
CA PRO A 137 4.74 8.70 14.33
C PRO A 137 6.08 9.42 14.29
N ASN A 138 6.88 9.28 15.35
CA ASN A 138 8.25 9.78 15.32
C ASN A 138 9.04 8.84 14.40
N LYS A 139 9.38 9.33 13.20
CA LYS A 139 10.39 8.71 12.33
C LYS A 139 11.77 8.75 12.98
#